data_AF-A0A7I8F3G7-F1
#
_entry.id   AF-A0A7I8F3G7-F1
#
_cell.length_a   1.000
_cell.length_b   1.000
_cell.length_c   1.000
_cell.angle_alpha   90.00
_cell.angle_beta   90.00
_cell.angle_gamma   90.00
#
_symmetry.space_group_name_H-M   'P 1'
#
loop_
_entity.id
_entity.type
_entity.pdbx_description
1 polymer ?
#
loop_
_entity_poly.entity_id
_entity_poly.type
_entity_poly.pdbx_seq_one_letter_code
_entity_poly.pdbx_strand_id
1 'polypeptide(L)'
;MRKGKPIHRAELLNESDFTIVATYQLEYRGLVNYYRMAYNLHTLQKLKWVMEQSLTKTLAHKFKISVRKVYKEYQTELDVNGKKYKGLQVMVPREGKKPLVATWGGIPLTWDVAAPIEDEIERYHWKRSELEQRLLAQVCEQCGATRMTAKIEVHHIRALKDLQLYDGREKPQWVQIMAARRRKTLVLCHTCHGDIQHGRPPRRHKVSRSRT
;
A
#
# COMPACT_ATOMS: atom_id res chain seq x y z
N MET A 1 12.77 -5.95 -5.77
CA MET A 1 12.93 -7.09 -6.72
C MET A 1 13.57 -8.26 -6.00
N ARG A 2 13.36 -9.50 -6.45
CA ARG A 2 14.09 -10.69 -5.96
C ARG A 2 14.59 -11.47 -7.17
N LYS A 3 15.90 -11.70 -7.29
CA LYS A 3 16.53 -12.36 -8.44
C LYS A 3 16.14 -11.72 -9.80
N GLY A 4 16.19 -10.39 -9.88
CA GLY A 4 15.85 -9.62 -11.10
C GLY A 4 14.36 -9.58 -11.46
N LYS A 5 13.48 -10.25 -10.70
CA LYS A 5 12.03 -10.27 -10.95
C LYS A 5 11.31 -9.23 -10.09
N PRO A 6 10.32 -8.49 -10.64
CA PRO A 6 9.41 -7.67 -9.85
C PRO A 6 8.67 -8.54 -8.83
N ILE A 7 8.56 -8.06 -7.59
CA ILE A 7 7.84 -8.71 -6.49
C ILE A 7 6.80 -7.75 -5.92
N HIS A 8 5.85 -8.28 -5.15
CA HIS A 8 4.93 -7.44 -4.39
C HIS A 8 5.69 -6.61 -3.34
N ARG A 9 5.13 -5.44 -3.00
CA ARG A 9 5.60 -4.58 -1.91
C ARG A 9 4.87 -4.97 -0.63
N ALA A 10 5.56 -5.65 0.28
CA ALA A 10 4.97 -6.15 1.52
C ALA A 10 4.48 -5.03 2.43
N GLU A 11 5.16 -3.87 2.38
CA GLU A 11 4.84 -2.67 3.14
C GLU A 11 3.47 -2.07 2.79
N LEU A 12 3.00 -2.27 1.56
CA LEU A 12 1.74 -1.74 1.06
C LEU A 12 0.55 -2.71 1.20
N LEU A 13 0.78 -3.96 1.65
CA LEU A 13 -0.28 -4.99 1.66
C LEU A 13 -1.45 -4.65 2.59
N ASN A 14 -1.21 -3.85 3.62
CA ASN A 14 -2.23 -3.46 4.60
C ASN A 14 -2.88 -2.12 4.28
N GLU A 15 -2.43 -1.42 3.24
CA GLU A 15 -2.96 -0.13 2.82
C GLU A 15 -4.22 -0.30 1.98
N SER A 16 -5.03 0.75 1.85
CA SER A 16 -6.20 0.75 0.97
C SER A 16 -5.79 0.62 -0.51
N ASP A 17 -6.65 0.03 -1.36
CA ASP A 17 -6.36 -0.12 -2.80
C ASP A 17 -6.03 1.22 -3.47
N PHE A 18 -6.80 2.23 -3.09
CA PHE A 18 -6.59 3.62 -3.51
C PHE A 18 -5.18 4.09 -3.13
N THR A 19 -4.78 3.90 -1.87
CA THR A 19 -3.45 4.28 -1.39
C THR A 19 -2.36 3.53 -2.16
N ILE A 20 -2.51 2.22 -2.36
CA ILE A 20 -1.53 1.41 -3.10
C ILE A 20 -1.33 1.98 -4.51
N VAL A 21 -2.40 2.13 -5.29
CA VAL A 21 -2.31 2.63 -6.67
C VAL A 21 -1.78 4.07 -6.72
N ALA A 22 -2.26 4.93 -5.83
CA ALA A 22 -1.82 6.32 -5.75
C ALA A 22 -0.33 6.43 -5.43
N THR A 23 0.19 5.64 -4.48
CA THR A 23 1.61 5.64 -4.13
C THR A 23 2.48 5.25 -5.32
N TYR A 24 2.15 4.17 -6.03
CA TYR A 24 2.91 3.77 -7.22
C TYR A 24 2.90 4.87 -8.29
N GLN A 25 1.73 5.45 -8.57
CA GLN A 25 1.60 6.52 -9.57
C GLN A 25 2.42 7.76 -9.20
N LEU A 26 2.38 8.20 -7.94
CA LEU A 26 3.11 9.36 -7.47
C LEU A 26 4.63 9.15 -7.58
N GLU A 27 5.13 7.99 -7.15
CA GLU A 27 6.54 7.63 -7.28
C GLU A 27 6.99 7.64 -8.75
N TYR A 28 6.17 7.07 -9.65
CA TYR A 28 6.48 7.05 -11.09
C TYR A 28 6.40 8.43 -11.72
N ARG A 29 5.38 9.24 -11.39
CA ARG A 29 5.23 10.63 -11.85
C ARG A 29 6.44 11.47 -11.46
N GLY A 30 6.88 11.36 -10.21
CA GLY A 30 8.07 12.07 -9.72
C GLY A 30 9.32 11.73 -10.53
N LEU A 31 9.56 10.45 -10.79
CA LEU A 31 10.71 10.02 -11.61
C LEU A 31 10.62 10.49 -13.06
N VAL A 32 9.44 10.39 -13.68
CA VAL A 32 9.24 10.86 -15.07
C VAL A 32 9.42 12.37 -15.18
N ASN A 33 8.91 13.14 -14.21
CA ASN A 33 9.08 14.59 -14.15
C ASN A 33 10.56 14.97 -13.97
N TYR A 34 11.28 14.30 -13.06
CA TYR A 34 12.71 14.52 -12.85
C TYR A 34 13.53 14.32 -14.14
N TYR A 35 13.19 13.29 -14.93
CA TYR A 35 13.88 12.99 -16.20
C TYR A 35 13.23 13.63 -17.43
N ARG A 36 12.28 14.57 -17.29
CA ARG A 36 11.50 15.11 -18.42
C ARG A 36 12.37 15.72 -19.53
N MET A 37 13.48 16.36 -19.14
CA MET A 37 14.46 16.97 -20.05
C MET A 37 15.47 15.97 -20.64
N ALA A 38 15.47 14.71 -20.19
CA ALA A 38 16.39 13.69 -20.68
C ALA A 38 15.94 13.16 -22.05
N TYR A 39 16.83 13.22 -23.05
CA TYR A 39 16.54 12.72 -24.40
C TYR A 39 16.13 11.23 -24.42
N ASN A 40 16.70 10.44 -23.51
CA ASN A 40 16.42 9.01 -23.39
C ASN A 40 15.23 8.69 -22.47
N LEU A 41 14.31 9.63 -22.21
CA LEU A 41 13.15 9.43 -21.32
C LEU A 41 12.30 8.20 -21.69
N HIS A 42 12.25 7.85 -22.98
CA HIS A 42 11.56 6.66 -23.48
C HIS A 42 12.05 5.35 -22.81
N THR A 43 13.29 5.31 -22.30
CA THR A 43 13.84 4.16 -21.56
C THR A 43 13.08 3.87 -20.26
N LEU A 44 12.39 4.86 -19.68
CA LEU A 44 11.51 4.69 -18.52
C LEU A 44 10.29 3.80 -18.81
N GLN A 45 10.03 3.43 -20.06
CA GLN A 45 9.05 2.41 -20.40
C GLN A 45 9.37 1.06 -19.71
N LYS A 46 10.66 0.72 -19.57
CA LYS A 46 11.10 -0.47 -18.82
C LYS A 46 10.76 -0.35 -17.34
N LEU A 47 10.98 0.83 -16.75
CA LEU A 47 10.62 1.10 -15.36
C LEU A 47 9.11 1.02 -15.15
N LYS A 48 8.32 1.61 -16.05
CA LYS A 48 6.86 1.52 -16.04
C LYS A 48 6.40 0.07 -15.96
N TRP A 49 6.93 -0.78 -16.86
CA TRP A 49 6.61 -2.21 -16.87
C TRP A 49 6.98 -2.89 -15.55
N VAL A 50 8.17 -2.63 -15.00
CA VAL A 50 8.60 -3.18 -13.72
C VAL A 50 7.66 -2.79 -12.57
N MET A 51 7.30 -1.50 -12.48
CA MET A 51 6.45 -0.98 -11.43
C MET A 51 5.02 -1.52 -11.55
N GLU A 52 4.48 -1.61 -12.77
CA GLU A 52 3.16 -2.20 -13.03
C GLU A 52 3.09 -3.67 -12.62
N GLN A 53 4.13 -4.45 -12.94
CA GLN A 53 4.24 -5.84 -12.50
C GLN A 53 4.34 -5.97 -10.97
N SER A 54 5.01 -5.03 -10.32
CA SER A 54 5.07 -4.99 -8.85
C SER A 54 3.71 -4.62 -8.24
N LEU A 55 3.05 -3.58 -8.75
CA LEU A 55 1.73 -3.11 -8.32
C LEU A 55 0.68 -4.22 -8.41
N THR A 56 0.58 -4.86 -9.57
CA THR A 56 -0.40 -5.93 -9.80
C THR A 56 -0.12 -7.16 -8.95
N LYS A 57 1.14 -7.50 -8.66
CA LYS A 57 1.50 -8.53 -7.68
C LYS A 57 1.13 -8.13 -6.26
N THR A 58 1.26 -6.86 -5.89
CA THR A 58 0.85 -6.35 -4.57
C THR A 58 -0.66 -6.50 -4.38
N LEU A 59 -1.46 -6.07 -5.36
CA LEU A 59 -2.92 -6.24 -5.34
C LEU A 59 -3.32 -7.73 -5.35
N ALA A 60 -2.69 -8.53 -6.22
CA ALA A 60 -2.94 -9.97 -6.30
C ALA A 60 -2.68 -10.67 -4.96
N HIS A 61 -1.58 -10.33 -4.29
CA HIS A 61 -1.22 -10.90 -3.00
C HIS A 61 -2.18 -10.45 -1.88
N LYS A 62 -2.58 -9.17 -1.87
CA LYS A 62 -3.55 -8.62 -0.91
C LYS A 62 -4.89 -9.35 -0.99
N PHE A 63 -5.43 -9.52 -2.21
CA PHE A 63 -6.73 -10.16 -2.42
C PHE A 63 -6.68 -11.69 -2.55
N LYS A 64 -5.49 -12.28 -2.54
CA LYS A 64 -5.28 -13.72 -2.79
C LYS A 64 -5.87 -14.16 -4.15
N ILE A 65 -5.74 -13.32 -5.16
CA ILE A 65 -6.19 -13.57 -6.53
C ILE A 65 -5.01 -13.69 -7.49
N SER A 66 -5.26 -14.14 -8.71
CA SER A 66 -4.23 -14.15 -9.75
C SER A 66 -4.04 -12.75 -10.34
N VAL A 67 -2.83 -12.47 -10.82
CA VAL A 67 -2.50 -11.20 -11.51
C VAL A 67 -3.44 -10.94 -12.69
N ARG A 68 -3.87 -11.99 -13.42
CA ARG A 68 -4.84 -11.87 -14.52
C ARG A 68 -6.19 -11.32 -14.05
N LYS A 69 -6.66 -11.72 -12.86
CA LYS A 69 -7.91 -11.20 -12.28
C LYS A 69 -7.76 -9.73 -11.89
N VAL A 70 -6.60 -9.32 -11.36
CA VAL A 70 -6.31 -7.91 -11.08
C VAL A 70 -6.43 -7.06 -12.35
N TYR A 71 -5.80 -7.47 -13.45
CA TYR A 71 -5.97 -6.73 -14.71
C TYR A 71 -7.44 -6.69 -15.15
N LYS A 72 -8.17 -7.80 -15.07
CA LYS A 72 -9.60 -7.81 -15.44
C LYS A 72 -10.44 -6.83 -14.63
N GLU A 73 -10.13 -6.65 -13.35
CA GLU A 73 -10.92 -5.84 -12.42
C GLU A 73 -10.56 -4.36 -12.45
N TYR A 74 -9.27 -4.04 -12.55
CA TYR A 74 -8.79 -2.65 -12.40
C TYR A 74 -8.38 -2.00 -13.73
N GLN A 75 -8.29 -2.74 -14.83
CA GLN A 75 -7.85 -2.18 -16.11
C GLN A 75 -8.88 -1.19 -16.68
N THR A 76 -8.37 -0.04 -17.11
CA THR A 76 -9.18 0.99 -17.76
C THR A 76 -8.39 1.67 -18.90
N GLU A 77 -9.12 2.37 -19.77
CA GLU A 77 -8.53 3.30 -20.74
C GLU A 77 -8.52 4.71 -20.14
N LEU A 78 -7.33 5.31 -20.06
CA LEU A 78 -7.12 6.68 -19.61
C LEU A 78 -6.93 7.55 -20.84
N ASP A 79 -7.73 8.61 -20.97
CA ASP A 79 -7.51 9.64 -21.98
C ASP A 79 -6.63 10.75 -21.39
N VAL A 80 -5.46 10.96 -21.99
CA VAL A 80 -4.55 12.06 -21.63
C VAL A 80 -4.18 12.81 -22.90
N ASN A 81 -4.64 14.06 -22.99
CA ASN A 81 -4.42 14.95 -24.13
C ASN A 81 -4.84 14.34 -25.48
N GLY A 82 -5.97 13.62 -25.52
CA GLY A 82 -6.51 12.98 -26.72
C GLY A 82 -5.82 11.66 -27.11
N LYS A 83 -4.86 11.19 -26.30
CA LYS A 83 -4.21 9.89 -26.48
C LYS A 83 -4.73 8.91 -25.44
N LYS A 84 -5.14 7.74 -25.91
CA LYS A 84 -5.60 6.64 -25.06
C LYS A 84 -4.42 5.85 -24.51
N TYR A 85 -4.38 5.70 -23.20
CA TYR A 85 -3.40 4.90 -22.48
C TYR A 85 -4.10 3.77 -21.73
N LYS A 86 -3.54 2.55 -21.82
CA LYS A 86 -3.94 1.48 -20.91
C LYS A 86 -3.36 1.76 -19.53
N GLY A 87 -4.23 1.72 -18.52
CA GLY A 87 -3.88 1.95 -17.13
C GLY A 87 -4.67 1.07 -16.17
N LEU A 88 -4.43 1.26 -14.88
CA LEU A 88 -5.23 0.67 -13.82
C LEU A 88 -5.92 1.79 -13.04
N GLN A 89 -7.16 1.61 -12.62
CA GLN A 89 -7.89 2.63 -11.88
C GLN A 89 -8.67 2.02 -10.71
N VAL A 90 -8.66 2.75 -9.60
CA VAL A 90 -9.44 2.44 -8.40
C VAL A 90 -10.36 3.62 -8.12
N MET A 91 -11.66 3.35 -8.01
CA MET A 91 -12.65 4.34 -7.63
C MET A 91 -13.19 4.02 -6.23
N VAL A 92 -13.11 4.99 -5.32
CA VAL A 92 -13.72 4.91 -3.99
C VAL A 92 -14.89 5.89 -3.92
N PRO A 93 -16.14 5.39 -3.85
CA PRO A 93 -17.31 6.25 -3.78
C PRO A 93 -17.31 7.06 -2.48
N ARG A 94 -17.88 8.27 -2.54
CA ARG A 94 -18.03 9.17 -1.39
C ARG A 94 -19.44 9.74 -1.37
N GLU A 95 -20.13 9.62 -0.25
CA GLU A 95 -21.46 10.22 -0.08
C GLU A 95 -21.37 11.74 -0.19
N GLY A 96 -22.13 12.31 -1.12
CA GLY A 96 -22.21 13.76 -1.36
C GLY A 96 -20.96 14.42 -1.94
N LYS A 97 -19.94 13.66 -2.39
CA LYS A 97 -18.70 14.21 -2.98
C LYS A 97 -18.27 13.44 -4.22
N LYS A 98 -17.45 14.09 -5.06
CA LYS A 98 -16.81 13.40 -6.19
C LYS A 98 -16.02 12.18 -5.67
N PRO A 99 -16.15 11.01 -6.34
CA PRO A 99 -15.43 9.81 -5.94
C PRO A 99 -13.92 10.06 -5.97
N LEU A 100 -13.20 9.39 -5.08
CA LEU A 100 -11.74 9.36 -5.17
C LEU A 100 -11.35 8.43 -6.30
N VAL A 101 -10.47 8.92 -7.17
CA VAL A 101 -9.96 8.15 -8.29
C VAL A 101 -8.44 8.10 -8.16
N ALA A 102 -7.89 6.89 -8.03
CA ALA A 102 -6.45 6.65 -8.16
C ALA A 102 -6.19 5.95 -9.49
N THR A 103 -5.25 6.46 -10.27
CA THR A 103 -4.90 5.95 -11.60
C THR A 103 -3.43 5.58 -11.67
N TRP A 104 -3.11 4.42 -12.21
CA TRP A 104 -1.78 4.03 -12.63
C TRP A 104 -1.67 4.12 -14.15
N GLY A 105 -0.63 4.81 -14.66
CA GLY A 105 -0.42 5.03 -16.08
C GLY A 105 -0.83 6.43 -16.53
N GLY A 106 -1.11 6.62 -17.83
CA GLY A 106 -1.50 7.92 -18.38
C GLY A 106 -0.39 9.00 -18.37
N ILE A 107 0.84 8.68 -17.98
CA ILE A 107 1.93 9.66 -18.02
C ILE A 107 2.64 9.57 -19.38
N PRO A 108 2.65 10.63 -20.20
CA PRO A 108 3.36 10.63 -21.46
C PRO A 108 4.87 10.62 -21.19
N LEU A 109 5.61 9.76 -21.90
CA LEU A 109 7.07 9.72 -21.92
C LEU A 109 7.61 10.56 -23.08
N THR A 110 7.15 11.80 -23.17
CA THR A 110 7.59 12.77 -24.16
C THR A 110 8.70 13.62 -23.57
N TRP A 111 9.81 13.69 -24.29
CA TRP A 111 10.90 14.62 -24.00
C TRP A 111 10.41 16.05 -24.24
N ASP A 112 10.69 16.92 -23.28
CA ASP A 112 10.36 18.34 -23.36
C ASP A 112 11.45 19.14 -22.62
N VAL A 113 12.11 20.03 -23.35
CA VAL A 113 13.20 20.88 -22.85
C VAL A 113 12.65 22.10 -22.11
N ALA A 114 11.46 22.56 -22.48
CA ALA A 114 10.82 23.73 -21.88
C ALA A 114 9.89 23.35 -20.71
N ALA A 115 9.82 22.05 -20.37
CA ALA A 115 8.98 21.60 -19.28
C ALA A 115 9.41 22.27 -17.96
N PRO A 116 8.50 22.98 -17.28
CA PRO A 116 8.81 23.52 -15.97
C PRO A 116 9.09 22.37 -15.00
N ILE A 117 10.08 22.55 -14.13
CA ILE A 117 10.32 21.63 -13.02
C ILE A 117 9.18 21.84 -12.02
N GLU A 118 8.14 21.00 -12.12
CA GLU A 118 7.09 20.91 -11.13
C GLU A 118 7.63 20.19 -9.87
N ASP A 119 8.43 20.90 -9.07
CA ASP A 119 8.88 20.46 -7.73
C ASP A 119 7.82 20.69 -6.65
N GLU A 120 6.63 21.17 -7.04
CA GLU A 120 5.52 21.34 -6.13
C GLU A 120 4.98 19.97 -5.75
N ILE A 121 5.45 19.47 -4.61
CA ILE A 121 4.86 18.33 -3.93
C ILE A 121 3.41 18.74 -3.65
N GLU A 122 2.45 18.17 -4.38
CA GLU A 122 1.04 18.23 -4.02
C GLU A 122 0.95 17.80 -2.55
N ARG A 123 0.85 18.79 -1.64
CA ARG A 123 0.65 18.55 -0.22
C ARG A 123 -0.77 18.04 -0.10
N TYR A 124 -0.95 16.75 -0.37
CA TYR A 124 -2.18 16.09 -0.05
C TYR A 124 -2.34 16.27 1.45
N HIS A 125 -3.24 17.15 1.86
CA HIS A 125 -3.66 17.24 3.25
C HIS A 125 -4.21 15.86 3.57
N TRP A 126 -3.38 15.00 4.16
CA TRP A 126 -3.79 13.69 4.63
C TRP A 126 -4.83 13.95 5.72
N LYS A 127 -6.10 14.00 5.34
CA LYS A 127 -7.18 14.41 6.25
C LYS A 127 -7.42 13.38 7.36
N ARG A 128 -6.70 12.24 7.35
CA ARG A 128 -6.48 11.32 8.46
C ARG A 128 -5.12 10.65 8.32
N SER A 129 -4.38 10.52 9.43
CA SER A 129 -3.19 9.66 9.43
C SER A 129 -3.61 8.19 9.23
N GLU A 130 -2.75 7.38 8.59
CA GLU A 130 -2.93 5.92 8.47
C GLU A 130 -3.35 5.29 9.82
N LEU A 131 -2.75 5.78 10.91
CA LEU A 131 -3.04 5.36 12.27
C LEU A 131 -4.49 5.69 12.69
N GLU A 132 -4.99 6.88 12.41
CA GLU A 132 -6.37 7.25 12.70
C GLU A 132 -7.36 6.34 11.96
N GLN A 133 -7.09 6.02 10.69
CA GLN A 133 -7.96 5.11 9.94
C GLN A 133 -7.96 3.69 10.54
N ARG A 134 -6.79 3.20 10.96
CA ARG A 134 -6.64 1.89 11.61
C ARG A 134 -7.32 1.84 12.98
N LEU A 135 -7.22 2.91 13.75
CA LEU A 135 -7.93 3.07 15.02
C LEU A 135 -9.46 3.11 14.82
N LEU A 136 -9.93 3.87 13.82
CA LEU A 136 -11.35 3.97 13.49
C LEU A 136 -11.91 2.66 12.93
N ALA A 137 -11.09 1.84 12.27
CA ALA A 137 -11.49 0.50 11.84
C ALA A 137 -11.89 -0.39 13.03
N GLN A 138 -11.37 -0.11 14.25
CA GLN A 138 -11.74 -0.85 15.47
C GLN A 138 -11.55 -2.37 15.34
N VAL A 139 -10.52 -2.79 14.60
CA VAL A 139 -10.13 -4.19 14.38
C VAL A 139 -8.69 -4.41 14.81
N CYS A 140 -8.43 -5.50 15.52
CA CYS A 140 -7.09 -5.96 15.88
C CYS A 140 -6.34 -6.46 14.65
N GLU A 141 -5.17 -5.91 14.36
CA GLU A 141 -4.35 -6.27 13.20
C GLU A 141 -3.67 -7.64 13.32
N GLN A 142 -3.62 -8.19 14.54
CA GLN A 142 -3.02 -9.48 14.83
C GLN A 142 -4.04 -10.62 14.70
N CYS A 143 -5.17 -10.52 15.38
CA CYS A 143 -6.16 -11.60 15.48
C CYS A 143 -7.50 -11.33 14.78
N GLY A 144 -7.73 -10.10 14.29
CA GLY A 144 -8.98 -9.71 13.63
C GLY A 144 -10.17 -9.47 14.57
N ALA A 145 -9.97 -9.51 15.90
CA ALA A 145 -11.02 -9.18 16.87
C ALA A 145 -11.52 -7.74 16.66
N THR A 146 -12.83 -7.53 16.72
CA THR A 146 -13.47 -6.21 16.58
C THR A 146 -13.76 -5.59 17.95
N ARG A 147 -14.04 -4.29 18.00
CA ARG A 147 -14.47 -3.59 19.23
C ARG A 147 -15.61 -4.27 19.97
N MET A 148 -16.50 -4.97 19.25
CA MET A 148 -17.61 -5.71 19.87
C MET A 148 -17.13 -6.86 20.75
N THR A 149 -15.95 -7.42 20.46
CA THR A 149 -15.38 -8.58 21.16
C THR A 149 -14.29 -8.22 22.16
N ALA A 150 -13.55 -7.14 21.92
CA ALA A 150 -12.48 -6.71 22.81
C ALA A 150 -12.18 -5.22 22.66
N LYS A 151 -11.73 -4.58 23.75
CA LYS A 151 -11.24 -3.20 23.72
C LYS A 151 -9.99 -3.10 22.83
N ILE A 152 -9.96 -2.11 21.95
CA ILE A 152 -8.88 -1.87 20.99
C ILE A 152 -7.94 -0.77 21.52
N GLU A 153 -6.64 -1.03 21.49
CA GLU A 153 -5.56 -0.20 22.02
C GLU A 153 -4.40 -0.12 21.02
N VAL A 154 -3.63 0.97 21.05
CA VAL A 154 -2.45 1.14 20.18
C VAL A 154 -1.21 0.66 20.92
N HIS A 155 -0.55 -0.37 20.38
CA HIS A 155 0.78 -0.75 20.79
C HIS A 155 1.83 0.12 20.08
N HIS A 156 2.74 0.73 20.84
CA HIS A 156 3.83 1.55 20.31
C HIS A 156 5.19 1.01 20.77
N ILE A 157 6.11 0.82 19.83
CA ILE A 157 7.51 0.45 20.11
C ILE A 157 8.43 1.68 20.05
N ARG A 158 9.53 1.67 20.82
CA ARG A 158 10.46 2.80 20.88
C ARG A 158 11.17 3.04 19.55
N ALA A 159 11.73 1.99 18.95
CA ALA A 159 12.43 2.07 17.67
C ALA A 159 12.25 0.83 16.79
N LEU A 160 12.27 1.00 15.47
CA LEU A 160 12.17 -0.12 14.52
C LEU A 160 13.37 -1.08 14.60
N LYS A 161 14.54 -0.58 15.02
CA LYS A 161 15.72 -1.43 15.25
C LYS A 161 15.49 -2.47 16.35
N ASP A 162 14.55 -2.21 17.27
CA ASP A 162 14.23 -3.16 18.34
C ASP A 162 13.59 -4.44 17.78
N LEU A 163 13.07 -4.41 16.53
CA LEU A 163 12.57 -5.59 15.83
C LEU A 163 13.70 -6.51 15.33
N GLN A 164 14.94 -6.01 15.21
CA GLN A 164 16.11 -6.80 14.80
C GLN A 164 16.51 -7.83 15.87
N LEU A 165 16.05 -7.67 17.12
CA LEU A 165 16.21 -8.67 18.18
C LEU A 165 15.62 -10.05 17.82
N TYR A 166 14.72 -10.07 16.84
CA TYR A 166 14.09 -11.30 16.33
C TYR A 166 14.73 -11.80 15.03
N ASP A 167 15.84 -11.21 14.57
CA ASP A 167 16.58 -11.72 13.43
C ASP A 167 17.26 -13.06 13.80
N GLY A 168 17.18 -14.04 12.89
CA GLY A 168 17.67 -15.41 13.14
C GLY A 168 16.71 -16.34 13.91
N ARG A 169 15.52 -15.87 14.30
CA ARG A 169 14.47 -16.68 14.96
C ARG A 169 13.17 -16.65 14.16
N GLU A 170 12.23 -17.53 14.48
CA GLU A 170 10.87 -17.42 13.96
C GLU A 170 10.24 -16.13 14.50
N LYS A 171 10.02 -15.16 13.61
CA LYS A 171 9.50 -13.84 13.99
C LYS A 171 8.05 -13.98 14.42
N PRO A 172 7.65 -13.49 15.61
CA PRO A 172 6.24 -13.48 15.97
C PRO A 172 5.46 -12.57 14.99
N GLN A 173 4.19 -12.90 14.76
CA GLN A 173 3.38 -12.27 13.72
C GLN A 173 3.31 -10.73 13.87
N TRP A 174 3.30 -10.19 15.09
CA TRP A 174 3.30 -8.73 15.31
C TRP A 174 4.61 -8.07 14.82
N VAL A 175 5.76 -8.73 15.01
CA VAL A 175 7.07 -8.28 14.48
C VAL A 175 7.07 -8.33 12.95
N GLN A 176 6.48 -9.37 12.36
CA GLN A 176 6.36 -9.46 10.90
C GLN A 176 5.52 -8.30 10.33
N ILE A 177 4.39 -7.99 10.97
CA ILE A 177 3.51 -6.88 10.55
C ILE A 177 4.25 -5.54 10.69
N MET A 178 4.86 -5.27 11.84
CA MET A 178 5.58 -4.01 12.07
C MET A 178 6.81 -3.86 11.16
N ALA A 179 7.59 -4.93 10.97
CA ALA A 179 8.77 -4.93 10.10
C ALA A 179 8.39 -4.72 8.63
N ALA A 180 7.29 -5.34 8.18
CA ALA A 180 6.76 -5.13 6.84
C ALA A 180 6.31 -3.68 6.63
N ARG A 181 5.52 -3.13 7.57
CA ARG A 181 5.01 -1.75 7.46
C ARG A 181 6.06 -0.67 7.73
N ARG A 182 7.16 -1.02 8.42
CA ARG A 182 8.15 -0.05 8.95
C ARG A 182 7.49 1.07 9.76
N ARG A 183 6.49 0.73 10.57
CA ARG A 183 5.78 1.64 11.48
C ARG A 183 5.99 1.22 12.93
N LYS A 184 6.09 2.20 13.83
CA LYS A 184 6.24 1.97 15.29
C LYS A 184 4.92 1.66 16.00
N THR A 185 3.79 1.72 15.30
CA THR A 185 2.44 1.56 15.86
C THR A 185 1.73 0.34 15.29
N LEU A 186 1.01 -0.37 16.16
CA LEU A 186 0.18 -1.52 15.83
C LEU A 186 -1.14 -1.45 16.60
N VAL A 187 -2.27 -1.56 15.91
CA VAL A 187 -3.60 -1.54 16.54
C VAL A 187 -3.97 -2.96 16.95
N LEU A 188 -4.22 -3.17 18.25
CA LEU A 188 -4.44 -4.48 18.85
C LEU A 188 -5.65 -4.50 19.77
N CYS A 189 -6.22 -5.67 20.01
CA CYS A 189 -7.11 -5.85 21.15
C CYS A 189 -6.30 -5.95 22.46
N HIS A 190 -6.95 -5.67 23.58
CA HIS A 190 -6.34 -5.70 24.91
C HIS A 190 -5.63 -7.04 25.23
N THR A 191 -6.18 -8.16 24.78
CA THR A 191 -5.56 -9.48 24.95
C THR A 191 -4.25 -9.61 24.17
N CYS A 192 -4.24 -9.26 22.89
CA CYS A 192 -3.01 -9.27 22.09
C CYS A 192 -1.99 -8.24 22.57
N HIS A 193 -2.44 -7.08 23.06
CA HIS A 193 -1.56 -6.08 23.67
C HIS A 193 -0.86 -6.66 24.91
N GLY A 194 -1.62 -7.31 25.78
CA GLY A 194 -1.10 -8.01 26.96
C GLY A 194 -0.14 -9.15 26.59
N ASP A 195 -0.46 -9.96 25.59
CA ASP A 195 0.41 -11.05 25.16
C ASP A 195 1.77 -10.55 24.66
N ILE A 196 1.80 -9.44 23.90
CA ILE A 196 3.05 -8.82 23.44
C ILE A 196 3.85 -8.27 24.62
N GLN A 197 3.20 -7.55 25.53
CA GLN A 197 3.88 -6.92 26.67
C GLN A 197 4.51 -7.94 27.62
N HIS A 198 3.93 -9.13 27.74
CA HIS A 198 4.42 -10.21 28.59
C HIS A 198 5.19 -11.30 27.81
N GLY A 199 5.45 -11.11 26.52
CA GLY A 199 6.17 -12.09 25.69
C GLY A 199 5.47 -13.45 25.54
N ARG A 200 4.15 -13.51 25.67
CA ARG A 200 3.36 -14.75 25.59
C ARG A 200 3.11 -15.15 24.13
N PRO A 201 3.06 -16.46 23.81
CA PRO A 201 2.74 -16.91 22.47
C PRO A 201 1.31 -16.46 22.10
N PRO A 202 1.07 -15.98 20.87
CA PRO A 202 -0.25 -15.53 20.46
C PRO A 202 -1.23 -16.70 20.49
N ARG A 203 -2.31 -16.58 21.26
CA ARG A 203 -3.37 -17.59 21.27
C ARG A 203 -4.01 -17.60 19.88
N ARG A 204 -3.96 -18.75 19.17
CA ARG A 204 -4.66 -18.93 17.89
C ARG A 204 -6.16 -18.85 18.13
N HIS A 205 -6.74 -17.67 17.99
CA HIS A 205 -8.19 -17.54 17.91
C HIS A 205 -8.63 -18.04 16.53
N LYS A 206 -9.40 -19.13 16.49
CA LYS A 206 -10.12 -19.55 15.29
C LYS A 206 -11.12 -18.42 14.98
N VAL A 207 -10.88 -17.68 13.91
CA VAL A 207 -11.88 -16.77 13.36
C VAL A 207 -13.07 -17.63 12.96
N SER A 208 -14.15 -17.62 13.74
CA SER A 208 -15.43 -18.14 13.32
C SER A 208 -15.89 -17.27 12.16
N ARG A 209 -15.65 -17.74 10.93
CA ARG A 209 -16.28 -17.17 9.75
C ARG A 209 -17.77 -17.44 9.88
N SER A 210 -18.54 -16.48 10.40
CA SER A 210 -19.98 -16.46 10.16
C SER A 210 -20.18 -16.31 8.66
N ARG A 211 -20.56 -17.41 8.01
CA ARG A 211 -21.15 -17.38 6.69
C ARG A 211 -22.53 -16.74 6.85
N THR A 212 -22.66 -15.54 6.33
CA THR A 212 -23.93 -14.93 5.91
C THR A 212 -23.64 -14.20 4.62
#